data_AF-A0A6V8K7N4-F1
#
_entry.id   AF-A0A6V8K7N4-F1
#
_cell.length_a   1.000
_cell.length_b   1.000
_cell.length_c   1.000
_cell.angle_alpha   90.00
_cell.angle_beta   90.00
_cell.angle_gamma   90.00
#
_symmetry.space_group_name_H-M   'P 1'
#
loop_
_entity.id
_entity.type
_entity.pdbx_description
1 polymer ?
#
loop_
_entity_poly.entity_id
_entity_poly.type
_entity_poly.pdbx_seq_one_letter_code
_entity_poly.pdbx_strand_id
1 'polypeptide(L)'
;MPNPENKPHDDSEVHEREFNPFPTPDAATAALGAQLGQLRRELARVQQAYANLVAACQAALTARHDGEPDPWWFIEDELPPTPPGHPLNTDSDSRRGGGGR
;
A
#
# COMPACT_ATOMS: atom_id res chain seq x y z
N MET A 1 22.78 78.22 22.60
CA MET A 1 21.66 77.70 21.81
C MET A 1 21.93 76.21 21.58
N PRO A 2 21.24 75.29 22.29
CA PRO A 2 21.46 73.85 22.12
C PRO A 2 20.75 73.33 20.87
N ASN A 3 21.38 72.36 20.20
CA ASN A 3 20.95 71.77 18.93
C ASN A 3 19.76 70.80 19.14
N PRO A 4 18.60 70.96 18.47
CA PRO A 4 17.48 70.06 18.67
C PRO A 4 17.62 68.77 17.83
N GLU A 5 17.60 67.65 18.56
CA GLU A 5 16.94 66.40 18.16
C GLU A 5 17.63 65.54 17.09
N ASN A 6 18.67 64.85 17.54
CA ASN A 6 19.05 63.53 17.05
C ASN A 6 17.88 62.55 17.32
N LYS A 7 17.06 62.24 16.32
CA LYS A 7 16.09 61.14 16.40
C LYS A 7 16.87 59.82 16.36
N PRO A 8 16.71 58.90 17.33
CA PRO A 8 17.20 57.54 17.17
C PRO A 8 16.44 56.90 16.00
N HIS A 9 17.18 56.45 14.98
CA HIS A 9 16.63 55.55 13.98
C HIS A 9 16.23 54.25 14.68
N ASP A 10 14.95 53.92 14.56
CA ASP A 10 14.40 52.63 14.96
C ASP A 10 14.90 51.57 13.99
N ASP A 11 16.13 51.10 14.21
CA ASP A 11 16.79 50.04 13.44
C ASP A 11 16.43 48.65 13.98
N SER A 12 15.20 48.44 14.45
CA SER A 12 14.79 47.20 15.12
C SER A 12 13.51 46.64 14.53
N GLU A 13 13.61 46.02 13.35
CA GLU A 13 12.94 44.75 13.03
C GLU A 13 13.22 44.35 11.57
N VAL A 14 14.50 44.23 11.22
CA VAL A 14 14.88 43.25 10.19
C VAL A 14 14.60 41.87 10.79
N HIS A 15 13.37 41.40 10.62
CA HIS A 15 13.02 40.00 10.78
C HIS A 15 13.89 39.23 9.78
N GLU A 16 15.05 38.76 10.23
CA GLU A 16 15.81 37.73 9.55
C GLU A 16 14.84 36.56 9.36
N ARG A 17 14.26 36.46 8.17
CA ARG A 17 13.59 35.25 7.73
C ARG A 17 14.67 34.19 7.76
N GLU A 18 14.70 33.44 8.85
CA GLU A 18 15.56 32.28 9.06
C GLU A 18 15.50 31.45 7.79
N PHE A 19 16.59 31.50 7.02
CA PHE A 19 16.70 30.79 5.76
C PHE A 19 16.64 29.31 6.11
N ASN A 20 15.48 28.69 5.89
CA ASN A 20 15.35 27.25 6.04
C ASN A 20 15.73 26.59 4.70
N PRO A 21 16.94 26.03 4.56
CA PRO A 21 17.37 25.35 3.33
C PRO A 21 16.52 24.12 3.00
N PHE A 22 15.70 23.65 3.94
CA PHE A 22 14.84 22.49 3.79
C PHE A 22 13.40 22.84 4.21
N PRO A 23 12.60 23.49 3.32
CA PRO A 23 11.20 23.74 3.63
C PRO A 23 10.52 22.42 3.99
N THR A 24 9.73 22.42 5.07
CA THR A 24 8.90 21.27 5.39
C THR A 24 7.96 21.01 4.23
N PRO A 25 7.80 19.74 3.81
CA PRO A 25 6.88 19.42 2.73
C PRO A 25 5.49 19.95 3.08
N ASP A 26 4.86 20.60 2.13
CA ASP A 26 3.47 21.01 2.29
C ASP A 26 2.56 19.78 2.37
N ALA A 27 1.30 20.00 2.77
CA ALA A 27 0.35 18.91 2.96
C ALA A 27 0.17 18.05 1.70
N ALA A 28 0.28 18.65 0.51
CA ALA A 28 0.17 17.96 -0.77
C ALA A 28 1.38 17.04 -1.02
N THR A 29 2.59 17.52 -0.79
CA THR A 29 3.84 16.75 -0.92
C THR A 29 3.86 15.58 0.06
N ALA A 30 3.42 15.81 1.31
CA ALA A 30 3.30 14.76 2.32
C ALA A 30 2.25 13.69 1.91
N ALA A 31 1.09 14.12 1.41
CA ALA A 31 0.04 13.20 0.95
C ALA A 31 0.49 12.35 -0.24
N LEU A 32 1.20 12.93 -1.21
CA LEU A 32 1.76 12.20 -2.34
C LEU A 32 2.80 11.16 -1.89
N GLY A 33 3.67 11.53 -0.96
CA GLY A 33 4.64 10.60 -0.36
C GLY A 33 3.96 9.41 0.32
N ALA A 34 2.87 9.66 1.05
CA ALA A 34 2.08 8.60 1.68
C ALA A 34 1.43 7.66 0.65
N GLN A 35 0.85 8.20 -0.42
CA GLN A 35 0.27 7.41 -1.52
C GLN A 35 1.32 6.57 -2.25
N LEU A 36 2.48 7.15 -2.57
CA LEU A 36 3.59 6.41 -3.17
C LEU A 36 4.07 5.29 -2.24
N GLY A 37 4.16 5.56 -0.94
CA GLY A 37 4.49 4.55 0.06
C GLY A 37 3.46 3.42 0.11
N GLN A 38 2.17 3.73 -0.01
CA GLN A 38 1.11 2.73 -0.10
C GLN A 38 1.23 1.88 -1.37
N LEU A 39 1.35 2.51 -2.54
CA LEU A 39 1.50 1.82 -3.82
C LEU A 39 2.73 0.89 -3.83
N ARG A 40 3.85 1.33 -3.25
CA ARG A 40 5.05 0.50 -3.10
C ARG A 40 4.79 -0.73 -2.24
N ARG A 41 4.05 -0.60 -1.13
CA ARG A 41 3.68 -1.74 -0.28
C ARG A 41 2.73 -2.70 -1.01
N GLU A 42 1.77 -2.19 -1.76
CA GLU A 42 0.86 -3.01 -2.56
C GLU A 42 1.61 -3.76 -3.66
N LEU A 43 2.50 -3.08 -4.39
CA LEU A 43 3.36 -3.71 -5.39
C LEU A 43 4.23 -4.81 -4.78
N ALA A 44 4.86 -4.56 -3.64
CA ALA A 44 5.67 -5.56 -2.95
C ALA A 44 4.85 -6.80 -2.54
N ARG A 45 3.60 -6.61 -2.08
CA ARG A 45 2.69 -7.71 -1.76
C ARG A 45 2.34 -8.55 -3.00
N VAL A 46 2.05 -7.90 -4.12
CA VAL A 46 1.74 -8.61 -5.38
C VAL A 46 2.97 -9.37 -5.89
N GLN A 47 4.15 -8.77 -5.83
CA GLN A 47 5.41 -9.43 -6.21
C GLN A 47 5.68 -10.66 -5.33
N GLN A 48 5.45 -10.56 -4.02
CA GLN A 48 5.60 -11.67 -3.10
C GLN A 48 4.61 -12.80 -3.42
N ALA A 49 3.33 -12.49 -3.62
CA ALA A 49 2.31 -13.49 -3.96
C ALA A 49 2.64 -14.20 -5.29
N TYR A 50 3.13 -13.46 -6.28
CA TYR A 50 3.56 -14.06 -7.55
C TYR A 50 4.79 -14.97 -7.38
N ALA A 51 5.79 -14.54 -6.61
CA ALA A 51 6.97 -15.35 -6.33
C ALA A 51 6.61 -16.66 -5.62
N ASN A 52 5.71 -16.60 -4.63
CA ASN A 52 5.23 -17.78 -3.95
C ASN A 52 4.46 -18.72 -4.89
N LEU A 53 3.55 -18.20 -5.72
CA LEU A 53 2.81 -19.01 -6.69
C LEU A 53 3.74 -19.71 -7.69
N VAL A 54 4.80 -19.04 -8.14
CA VAL A 54 5.83 -19.66 -9.00
C VAL A 54 6.54 -20.80 -8.27
N ALA A 55 6.90 -20.60 -6.99
CA ALA A 55 7.51 -21.64 -6.17
C ALA A 55 6.56 -22.84 -5.96
N ALA A 56 5.28 -22.59 -5.70
CA ALA A 56 4.25 -23.62 -5.59
C ALA A 56 4.07 -24.41 -6.90
N CYS A 57 4.04 -23.75 -8.05
CA CYS A 57 4.00 -24.42 -9.35
C CYS A 57 5.22 -25.33 -9.57
N GLN A 58 6.42 -24.87 -9.18
CA GLN A 58 7.64 -25.68 -9.25
C GLN A 58 7.60 -26.88 -8.29
N ALA A 59 7.11 -26.65 -7.07
CA ALA A 59 6.91 -27.71 -6.08
C ALA A 59 5.91 -28.76 -6.58
N ALA A 60 4.77 -28.34 -7.13
CA ALA A 60 3.75 -29.22 -7.68
C ALA A 60 4.29 -30.09 -8.84
N LEU A 61 5.08 -29.51 -9.76
CA LEU A 61 5.70 -30.26 -10.85
C LEU A 61 6.71 -31.30 -10.35
N THR A 62 7.50 -30.93 -9.35
CA THR A 62 8.49 -31.83 -8.71
C THR A 62 7.77 -32.95 -7.95
N ALA A 63 6.78 -32.61 -7.13
CA ALA A 63 5.97 -33.57 -6.38
C ALA A 63 5.25 -34.55 -7.32
N ARG A 64 4.70 -34.08 -8.44
CA ARG A 64 4.10 -34.93 -9.47
C ARG A 64 5.10 -35.91 -10.08
N HIS A 65 6.33 -35.47 -10.32
CA HIS A 65 7.40 -36.34 -10.81
C HIS A 65 7.77 -37.43 -9.79
N ASP A 66 7.79 -37.07 -8.50
CA ASP A 66 8.16 -37.96 -7.41
C ASP A 66 7.02 -38.89 -6.95
N GLY A 67 5.84 -38.78 -7.57
CA GLY A 67 4.68 -39.64 -7.32
C GLY A 67 3.81 -39.20 -6.15
N GLU A 68 3.88 -37.94 -5.74
CA GLU A 68 2.98 -37.36 -4.73
C GLU A 68 1.51 -37.55 -5.17
N PRO A 69 0.62 -38.08 -4.30
CA PRO A 69 -0.79 -38.32 -4.62
C PRO A 69 -1.58 -37.04 -4.90
N ASP A 70 -1.26 -35.93 -4.24
CA ASP A 70 -1.92 -34.64 -4.46
C ASP A 70 -0.92 -33.48 -4.57
N PRO A 71 -0.27 -33.33 -5.73
CA PRO A 71 0.70 -32.25 -5.95
C PRO A 71 0.02 -30.89 -6.14
N TRP A 72 -1.31 -30.82 -6.33
CA TRP A 72 -2.01 -29.56 -6.59
C TRP A 72 -2.25 -28.75 -5.32
N TRP A 73 -2.20 -29.41 -4.16
CA TRP A 73 -2.33 -28.76 -2.86
C TRP A 73 -1.33 -27.61 -2.64
N PHE A 74 -0.11 -27.70 -3.20
CA PHE A 74 0.85 -26.59 -3.15
C PHE A 74 0.35 -25.32 -3.84
N ILE A 75 -0.40 -25.44 -4.94
CA ILE A 75 -0.96 -24.30 -5.67
C ILE A 75 -2.19 -23.77 -4.93
N GLU A 76 -3.03 -24.66 -4.40
CA GLU A 76 -4.22 -24.25 -3.65
C GLU A 76 -3.88 -23.42 -2.41
N ASP A 77 -2.79 -23.75 -1.71
CA ASP A 77 -2.30 -23.00 -0.53
C ASP A 77 -1.90 -21.55 -0.87
N GLU A 78 -1.40 -21.29 -2.08
CA GLU A 78 -1.00 -19.95 -2.53
C GLU A 78 -2.16 -19.13 -3.12
N LEU A 79 -3.30 -19.76 -3.43
CA LEU A 79 -4.44 -19.06 -3.99
C LEU A 79 -5.29 -18.41 -2.87
N PRO A 80 -5.69 -17.14 -3.03
CA PRO A 80 -6.58 -16.52 -2.07
C PRO A 80 -7.95 -17.23 -2.08
N PRO A 81 -8.67 -17.24 -0.94
CA PRO A 81 -10.01 -17.80 -0.89
C PRO A 81 -10.92 -17.07 -1.87
N THR A 82 -11.76 -17.83 -2.55
CA THR A 82 -12.76 -17.31 -3.47
C THR A 82 -13.67 -16.31 -2.74
N PRO A 83 -13.77 -15.04 -3.19
CA PRO A 83 -14.58 -14.06 -2.50
C PRO A 83 -16.07 -14.42 -2.51
N PRO A 84 -16.87 -13.94 -1.53
CA PRO A 84 -18.32 -14.12 -1.52
C PRO A 84 -18.96 -13.59 -2.81
N GLY A 85 -19.87 -14.36 -3.41
CA GLY A 85 -20.59 -13.97 -4.63
C GLY A 85 -19.77 -14.12 -5.93
N HIS A 86 -18.55 -14.65 -5.86
CA HIS A 86 -17.82 -15.07 -7.06
C HIS A 86 -18.56 -16.25 -7.72
N PRO A 87 -18.61 -16.36 -9.07
CA PRO A 87 -19.33 -17.44 -9.77
C PRO A 87 -18.80 -18.86 -9.46
N LEU A 88 -17.58 -18.96 -8.93
CA LEU A 88 -17.01 -20.24 -8.44
C LEU A 88 -17.32 -20.52 -6.97
N ASN A 89 -17.99 -19.61 -6.27
CA ASN A 89 -18.41 -19.77 -4.88
C ASN A 89 -19.83 -20.36 -4.84
N THR A 90 -19.91 -21.70 -4.84
CA THR A 90 -21.16 -22.48 -4.93
C THR A 90 -22.09 -22.33 -3.73
N ASP A 91 -21.65 -21.68 -2.65
CA ASP A 91 -22.47 -21.43 -1.46
C ASP A 91 -23.56 -20.35 -1.69
N SER A 92 -23.51 -19.66 -2.83
CA SER A 92 -24.41 -18.54 -3.17
C SER A 92 -25.81 -18.99 -3.63
N ASP A 93 -25.94 -20.18 -4.22
CA ASP A 93 -27.19 -20.60 -4.90
C ASP A 93 -28.19 -21.35 -4.02
N SER A 94 -27.76 -21.85 -2.86
CA SER A 94 -28.60 -22.71 -2.01
C SER A 94 -29.66 -21.97 -1.19
N ARG A 95 -29.67 -20.63 -1.15
CA ARG A 95 -30.58 -19.84 -0.30
C ARG A 95 -31.76 -19.16 -1.03
N ARG A 96 -31.90 -19.29 -2.36
CA ARG A 96 -32.95 -18.60 -3.12
C ARG A 96 -34.08 -19.49 -3.66
N GLY A 97 -34.07 -20.79 -3.39
CA GLY A 97 -34.96 -21.78 -4.01
C GLY A 97 -35.96 -22.51 -3.09
N GLY A 98 -36.24 -22.02 -1.88
CA GLY A 98 -37.09 -22.73 -0.91
C GLY A 98 -38.23 -21.89 -0.36
N GLY A 99 -39.31 -21.68 -1.12
CA GLY A 99 -40.49 -20.98 -0.62
C GLY A 99 -41.64 -20.95 -1.62
N GLY A 100 -42.43 -22.02 -1.66
CA GLY A 100 -43.66 -22.09 -2.44
C GLY A 100 -44.31 -23.44 -2.28
N ARG A 101 -44.98 -23.63 -1.14
CA ARG A 101 -46.01 -24.66 -0.96
C ARG A 101 -47.27 -24.27 -1.71
#